data_AF-A0A257JXG8-F1
#
_entry.id   AF-A0A257JXG8-F1
#
_cell.length_a   1.000
_cell.length_b   1.000
_cell.length_c   1.000
_cell.angle_alpha   90.00
_cell.angle_beta   90.00
_cell.angle_gamma   90.00
#
_symmetry.space_group_name_H-M   'P 1'
#
loop_
_entity.id
_entity.type
_entity.pdbx_description
1 polymer ?
#
loop_
_entity_poly.entity_id
_entity_poly.type
_entity_poly.pdbx_seq_one_letter_code
_entity_poly.pdbx_strand_id
1 'polypeptide(L)' 'MTTTAAADPLVGLTVLERGWLSSNNLVIHPAPGEPGAVLVDTGHSHHADQTLALLQRTLGHTPLARIVNTHLHSDH' A
#
# COMPACT_ATOMS: atom_id res chain seq x y z
N MET A 1 -13.80 19.34 29.59
CA MET A 1 -12.43 19.11 29.09
C MET A 1 -12.53 17.98 28.09
N THR A 2 -12.69 18.30 26.81
CA THR A 2 -12.86 17.32 25.73
C THR A 2 -11.48 16.87 25.27
N THR A 3 -11.13 15.62 25.55
CA THR A 3 -9.90 14.99 25.05
C THR A 3 -10.11 14.70 23.56
N THR A 4 -9.42 15.43 22.68
CA THR A 4 -9.36 15.08 21.26
C THR A 4 -8.66 13.73 21.15
N ALA A 5 -9.36 12.70 20.68
CA ALA A 5 -8.73 11.41 20.38
C ALA A 5 -7.60 11.67 19.37
N ALA A 6 -6.40 11.14 19.65
CA ALA A 6 -5.29 11.22 18.71
C ALA A 6 -5.73 10.56 17.40
N ALA A 7 -5.51 11.25 16.27
CA ALA A 7 -5.80 10.69 14.96
C ALA A 7 -5.00 9.39 14.78
N ASP A 8 -5.66 8.36 14.24
CA ASP A 8 -4.99 7.10 13.92
C ASP A 8 -3.89 7.37 12.88
N PRO A 9 -2.61 7.07 13.19
CA PRO A 9 -1.49 7.37 12.32
C PRO A 9 -1.53 6.63 10.97
N LEU A 10 -2.41 5.63 10.84
CA LEU A 10 -2.57 4.83 9.62
C LEU A 10 -3.81 5.23 8.81
N VAL A 11 -4.51 6.31 9.15
CA VAL A 11 -5.62 6.81 8.32
C VAL A 11 -5.15 7.02 6.88
N GLY A 12 -5.83 6.35 5.94
CA GLY A 12 -5.50 6.40 4.51
C GLY A 12 -4.37 5.46 4.07
N LEU A 13 -3.80 4.65 4.97
CA LEU A 13 -2.74 3.70 4.67
C LEU A 13 -3.19 2.26 4.87
N THR A 14 -2.67 1.34 4.06
CA THR A 14 -2.80 -0.10 4.28
C THR A 14 -1.45 -0.77 4.04
N VAL A 15 -0.98 -1.50 5.05
CA VAL A 15 0.23 -2.32 4.95
C VAL A 15 -0.15 -3.71 4.48
N LEU A 16 0.49 -4.18 3.40
CA LEU A 16 0.29 -5.52 2.86
C LEU A 16 1.50 -6.40 3.19
N GLU A 17 1.31 -7.24 4.21
CA GLU A 17 2.25 -8.31 4.54
C GLU A 17 2.01 -9.53 3.62
N ARG A 18 3.09 -10.08 3.07
CA ARG A 18 3.07 -11.18 2.10
C ARG A 18 3.97 -12.32 2.58
N GLY A 19 3.68 -12.84 3.77
CA GLY A 19 4.59 -13.75 4.48
C GLY A 19 5.76 -13.00 5.13
N TRP A 20 6.86 -13.70 5.40
CA TRP A 20 8.06 -13.15 6.05
C TRP A 20 9.13 -12.71 5.04
N LEU A 21 8.73 -11.86 4.09
CA LEU A 21 9.66 -11.28 3.11
C LEU A 21 10.46 -10.13 3.73
N SER A 22 11.56 -9.76 3.09
CA SER A 22 12.41 -8.63 3.51
C SER A 22 11.76 -7.26 3.30
N SER A 23 10.62 -7.20 2.59
CA SER A 23 9.88 -5.97 2.31
C SER A 23 8.36 -6.20 2.34
N ASN A 24 7.62 -5.14 2.69
CA ASN A 24 6.16 -5.08 2.62
C ASN A 24 5.74 -4.10 1.52
N ASN A 25 4.48 -4.19 1.06
CA ASN A 25 3.93 -3.09 0.25
C ASN A 25 3.15 -2.13 1.15
N LEU A 26 3.17 -0.85 0.80
CA LEU A 26 2.27 0.15 1.37
C LEU A 26 1.31 0.64 0.29
N VAL A 27 0.01 0.57 0.57
CA VAL A 27 -1.02 1.23 -0.23
C VAL A 27 -1.38 2.54 0.46
N ILE A 28 -1.22 3.65 -0.27
CA ILE A 28 -1.72 4.97 0.11
C ILE A 28 -3.02 5.19 -0.66
N HIS A 29 -4.14 5.25 0.06
CA HIS A 29 -5.46 5.48 -0.52
C HIS A 29 -5.59 6.94 -0.96
N PRO A 30 -6.32 7.22 -2.06
CA PRO A 30 -6.45 8.58 -2.57
C PRO A 30 -7.18 9.47 -1.57
N ALA A 31 -6.67 10.67 -1.37
CA ALA A 31 -7.43 11.75 -0.77
C ALA A 31 -8.53 12.26 -1.72
N PRO A 32 -9.55 12.98 -1.23
CA PRO A 32 -10.58 13.55 -2.09
C PRO A 32 -9.97 14.41 -3.23
N GLY A 33 -10.30 14.05 -4.47
CA GLY A 33 -9.82 14.74 -5.68
C GLY A 33 -8.54 14.16 -6.30
N GLU A 34 -7.91 13.16 -5.68
CA GLU A 34 -6.75 12.46 -6.25
C GLU A 34 -7.17 11.39 -7.28
N PRO A 35 -6.32 11.12 -8.29
CA PRO A 35 -6.67 10.24 -9.40
C PRO A 35 -6.68 8.75 -9.06
N GLY A 36 -6.17 8.35 -7.89
CA GLY A 36 -6.09 6.95 -7.46
C GLY A 36 -5.03 6.70 -6.39
N ALA A 37 -4.93 5.45 -5.96
CA ALA A 37 -4.00 5.02 -4.93
C ALA A 37 -2.53 5.05 -5.41
N VAL A 38 -1.61 5.11 -4.46
CA VAL A 38 -0.17 4.94 -4.68
C VAL A 38 0.29 3.65 -4.00
N LEU A 39 1.05 2.83 -4.73
CA LEU A 39 1.69 1.64 -4.20
C LEU A 39 3.18 1.92 -3.98
N VAL A 40 3.65 1.66 -2.76
CA VAL A 40 5.06 1.70 -2.41
C VAL A 40 5.61 0.28 -2.37
N ASP A 41 6.70 0.08 -3.09
CA ASP A 41 7.39 -1.18 -3.34
C ASP A 41 6.52 -2.22 -4.05
N THR A 42 7.11 -2.98 -4.95
CA THR A 42 6.49 -4.05 -5.74
C THR A 42 7.41 -5.26 -5.96
N GLY A 43 8.64 -5.20 -5.47
CA GLY A 43 9.62 -6.27 -5.59
C GLY A 43 9.20 -7.56 -4.91
N HIS A 44 9.90 -8.65 -5.29
CA HIS A 44 9.55 -10.07 -5.13
C HIS A 44 8.58 -10.66 -6.16
N SER A 45 9.08 -10.88 -7.38
CA SER A 45 8.35 -11.53 -8.48
C SER A 45 7.81 -12.93 -8.15
N HIS A 46 8.49 -13.69 -7.27
CA HIS A 46 8.00 -15.00 -6.80
C HIS A 46 6.64 -14.94 -6.09
N HIS A 47 6.25 -13.77 -5.56
CA HIS A 47 4.97 -13.56 -4.88
C HIS A 47 4.04 -12.64 -5.68
N ALA A 48 4.28 -12.42 -6.97
CA ALA A 48 3.51 -11.49 -7.79
C ALA A 48 1.98 -11.78 -7.75
N ASP A 49 1.58 -13.04 -7.86
CA ASP A 49 0.16 -13.42 -7.83
C ASP A 49 -0.49 -13.11 -6.47
N GLN A 50 0.23 -13.34 -5.37
CA GLN A 50 -0.25 -12.99 -4.03
C GLN A 50 -0.35 -11.47 -3.85
N THR A 51 0.65 -10.72 -4.33
CA THR A 51 0.65 -9.25 -4.35
C THR A 51 -0.57 -8.73 -5.09
N LEU A 52 -0.83 -9.25 -6.30
CA LEU A 52 -1.96 -8.82 -7.12
C LEU A 52 -3.29 -9.12 -6.42
N ALA A 53 -3.45 -10.32 -5.84
CA ALA A 53 -4.67 -10.70 -5.13
C ALA A 53 -4.92 -9.81 -3.89
N LEU A 54 -3.87 -9.43 -3.15
CA LEU A 54 -3.98 -8.50 -2.02
C LEU A 54 -4.35 -7.09 -2.48
N LEU A 55 -3.72 -6.59 -3.54
CA LEU A 55 -4.03 -5.27 -4.10
C LEU A 55 -5.46 -5.19 -4.62
N GLN A 56 -5.93 -6.21 -5.34
CA GLN A 56 -7.30 -6.27 -5.85
C GLN A 56 -8.32 -6.21 -4.70
N ARG A 57 -8.09 -6.97 -3.62
CA ARG A 57 -8.94 -6.92 -2.42
C ARG A 57 -8.89 -5.56 -1.71
N THR A 58 -7.71 -4.94 -1.67
CA THR A 58 -7.48 -3.68 -0.96
C THR A 58 -8.07 -2.47 -1.70
N LEU A 59 -7.90 -2.44 -3.03
CA LEU A 59 -8.32 -1.32 -3.86
C LEU A 59 -9.77 -1.46 -4.33
N GLY A 60 -10.29 -2.68 -4.52
CA GLY A 60 -11.60 -2.90 -5.11
C GLY A 60 -11.69 -2.23 -6.49
N HIS A 61 -12.49 -1.17 -6.59
CA HIS A 61 -12.65 -0.36 -7.81
C HIS A 61 -11.77 0.89 -7.85
N THR A 62 -11.02 1.19 -6.79
CA THR A 62 -10.12 2.33 -6.73
C THR A 62 -8.96 2.12 -7.71
N PRO A 63 -8.69 3.05 -8.63
CA PRO A 63 -7.58 2.92 -9.58
C PRO A 63 -6.22 3.01 -8.86
N LEU A 64 -5.23 2.25 -9.34
CA LEU A 64 -3.83 2.42 -8.96
C LEU A 64 -3.20 3.47 -9.89
N ALA A 65 -2.90 4.65 -9.36
CA ALA A 65 -2.41 5.78 -10.15
C ALA A 65 -0.88 5.82 -10.26
N ARG A 66 -0.16 5.24 -9.29
CA ARG A 66 1.30 5.31 -9.23
C ARG A 66 1.90 4.13 -8.48
N ILE A 67 3.09 3.72 -8.93
CA ILE A 67 4.00 2.84 -8.20
C ILE A 67 5.29 3.64 -7.90
N VAL A 68 5.81 3.52 -6.69
CA VAL A 68 7.11 4.08 -6.29
C VAL A 68 7.91 3.02 -5.54
N ASN A 69 9.22 2.97 -5.74
CA ASN A 69 10.11 2.12 -4.95
C ASN A 69 10.88 2.98 -3.97
N THR A 70 11.05 2.48 -2.75
CA THR A 70 11.79 3.15 -1.68
C THR A 70 13.27 3.26 -2.00
N HIS A 71 13.85 2.22 -2.61
CA HIS A 71 15.24 2.17 -3.04
C HIS A 71 15.43 1.07 -4.11
N LEU A 72 16.69 0.84 -4.52
CA LEU A 72 17.03 -0.05 -5.63
C LEU A 72 17.59 -1.40 -5.15
N HIS A 73 16.76 -2.21 -4.50
CA HIS A 73 17.01 -3.63 -4.31
C HIS A 73 15.86 -4.44 -4.94
N SER A 74 16.12 -5.67 -5.36
CA SER A 74 15.15 -6.47 -6.14
C SER A 74 13.92 -6.92 -5.36
N ASP A 75 13.97 -6.83 -4.04
CA ASP A 75 12.86 -7.03 -3.13
C ASP A 75 11.92 -5.82 -3.01
N HIS A 76 12.30 -4.65 -3.54
CA HIS A 76 11.52 -3.41 -3.51
C HIS A 76 10.96 -3.04 -4.88
#